data_AF-A0A0J8RZP5-F1
#
_entry.id   AF-A0A0J8RZP5-F1
#
_cell.length_a   1.000
_cell.length_b   1.000
_cell.length_c   1.000
_cell.angle_alpha   90.00
_cell.angle_beta   90.00
_cell.angle_gamma   90.00
#
_symmetry.space_group_name_H-M   'P 1'
#
loop_
_entity.id
_entity.type
_entity.pdbx_description
1 polymer ?
#
loop_
_entity_poly.entity_id
_entity_poly.type
_entity_poly.pdbx_seq_one_letter_code
_entity_poly.pdbx_strand_id
1 'polypeptide(L)'
;MKRKAGDQPVLAVSAIAARRRAQQNAAVSTRSSVSKPISASEAEPPLKRSKPSLADDLPSSPAVKSKIEVVIRNPKRQSNRSQSTIAASIEEQTRSTDDDKSGILVEDNGGVTSSGAISNKDVLYKTNDTICIRLREKTTITVLGQYDLWIKRGVVSIFGAKLPPSTQIYRVYAPSTHSLPVIKTVAGVDGYAEIEISSCRNGLPYLRHVSDLYRRIWSGKQASPGNRLTTGSGRSFSIVKNQNSLHSSSEDPFKRHLRPLHFDKQWSMAIKALSSRGAHLRVMTCGPKGSGKSTFNKYLVNHLLSQIPPQNGKASSSDGVAYIDLDPGQPEFSPPGEVYLAHLRRPVLGPSFSHPVLVSPYDGSIVKSHHIGATSPKDDPNHYVLCVMDLLNRYRVLLQSYPQCPAVINYPGWIFGQGLEIATWFIRSLDLSDVVYMSVQGPEEVILPLREAASEAGVPVTTLPSQPTEWLPRRRRSRRRLGCTSQVV
;
A
#
# COMPACT_ATOMS: atom_id res chain seq x y z
N MET A 1 -9.55 9.94 64.93
CA MET A 1 -10.80 10.23 64.17
C MET A 1 -10.60 9.97 62.68
N LYS A 2 -11.70 9.77 61.94
CA LYS A 2 -11.86 9.51 60.50
C LYS A 2 -10.68 9.90 59.57
N ARG A 3 -10.14 8.93 58.83
CA ARG A 3 -9.54 9.17 57.49
C ARG A 3 -10.67 9.53 56.52
N LYS A 4 -10.47 10.52 55.62
CA LYS A 4 -11.38 10.74 54.48
C LYS A 4 -11.05 9.75 53.35
N ALA A 5 -12.07 9.38 52.58
CA ALA A 5 -11.96 8.44 51.48
C ALA A 5 -12.29 9.11 50.14
N GLY A 6 -11.67 8.60 49.07
CA GLY A 6 -12.18 8.64 47.69
C GLY A 6 -12.20 10.00 47.00
N ASP A 7 -11.36 10.13 45.97
CA ASP A 7 -11.70 10.92 44.79
C ASP A 7 -11.31 10.10 43.55
N GLN A 8 -12.21 9.94 42.58
CA GLN A 8 -11.97 9.15 41.37
C GLN A 8 -11.84 10.08 40.16
N PRO A 9 -10.87 9.86 39.25
CA PRO A 9 -10.73 10.69 38.05
C PRO A 9 -11.94 10.51 37.13
N VAL A 10 -12.63 11.61 36.83
CA VAL A 10 -13.79 11.63 35.94
C VAL A 10 -13.40 11.18 34.53
N LEU A 11 -14.00 10.07 34.06
CA LEU A 11 -13.76 9.55 32.72
C LEU A 11 -14.20 10.54 31.63
N ALA A 12 -13.26 10.90 30.75
CA ALA A 12 -13.49 11.83 29.66
C ALA A 12 -14.51 11.26 28.64
N VAL A 13 -15.69 11.87 28.56
CA VAL A 13 -16.78 11.44 27.68
C VAL A 13 -16.39 11.67 26.22
N SER A 14 -16.28 10.59 25.44
CA SER A 14 -16.01 10.65 24.00
C SER A 14 -17.01 11.54 23.26
N ALA A 15 -16.52 12.34 22.31
CA ALA A 15 -17.34 13.25 21.50
C ALA A 15 -18.49 12.57 20.73
N ILE A 16 -18.41 11.26 20.51
CA ILE A 16 -19.48 10.44 19.91
C ILE A 16 -20.64 10.25 20.91
N ALA A 17 -20.34 10.02 22.20
CA ALA A 17 -21.36 9.90 23.24
C ALA A 17 -22.02 11.26 23.54
N ALA A 18 -21.25 12.34 23.52
CA ALA A 18 -21.79 13.70 23.61
C ALA A 18 -22.78 14.01 22.47
N ARG A 19 -22.44 13.64 21.22
CA ARG A 19 -23.34 13.80 20.06
C ARG A 19 -24.61 12.94 20.16
N ARG A 20 -24.50 11.69 20.63
CA ARG A 20 -25.70 10.84 20.86
C ARG A 20 -26.64 11.45 21.90
N ARG A 21 -26.12 11.96 23.02
CA ARG A 21 -26.95 12.67 24.03
C ARG A 21 -27.62 13.93 23.45
N ALA A 22 -26.90 14.73 22.68
CA ALA A 22 -27.49 15.91 22.02
C ALA A 22 -28.63 15.54 21.05
N GLN A 23 -28.47 14.47 20.27
CA GLN A 23 -29.48 13.97 19.33
C GLN A 23 -30.70 13.36 20.06
N GLN A 24 -30.48 12.66 21.18
CA GLN A 24 -31.57 12.13 22.01
C GLN A 24 -32.40 13.26 22.65
N ASN A 25 -31.74 14.28 23.20
CA ASN A 25 -32.43 15.44 23.79
C ASN A 25 -33.24 16.23 22.73
N ALA A 26 -32.70 16.39 21.53
CA ALA A 26 -33.42 17.03 20.42
C ALA A 26 -34.70 16.26 20.04
N ALA A 27 -34.64 14.92 19.97
CA ALA A 27 -35.79 14.08 19.62
C ALA A 27 -36.90 14.06 20.69
N VAL A 28 -36.59 14.35 21.95
CA VAL A 28 -37.59 14.49 23.03
C VAL A 28 -38.32 15.84 22.90
N SER A 29 -37.63 16.91 22.50
CA SER A 29 -38.20 18.27 22.43
C SER A 29 -39.18 18.49 21.27
N THR A 30 -39.22 17.59 20.27
CA THR A 30 -40.07 17.71 19.07
C THR A 30 -41.39 16.93 19.15
N ARG A 31 -41.88 16.61 20.36
CA ARG A 31 -43.10 15.79 20.56
C ARG A 31 -44.22 16.42 21.39
N SER A 32 -44.17 17.73 21.66
CA SER A 32 -45.11 18.39 22.59
C SER A 32 -45.58 19.79 22.14
N SER A 33 -46.37 19.88 21.07
CA SER A 33 -47.34 21.00 20.85
C SER A 33 -48.28 20.72 19.66
N VAL A 34 -49.59 20.53 19.92
CA VAL A 34 -50.65 20.50 18.88
C VAL A 34 -51.96 21.09 19.40
N SER A 35 -52.26 22.32 19.00
CA SER A 35 -53.59 22.97 19.03
C SER A 35 -53.49 24.23 18.13
N LYS A 36 -54.07 24.24 16.92
CA LYS A 36 -55.49 24.46 16.52
C LYS A 36 -55.85 25.96 16.34
N PRO A 37 -56.78 26.31 15.42
CA PRO A 37 -56.51 27.38 14.45
C PRO A 37 -57.53 28.55 14.42
N ILE A 38 -57.26 29.56 13.60
CA ILE A 38 -58.18 30.63 13.13
C ILE A 38 -57.83 31.02 11.67
N SER A 39 -58.65 31.88 11.04
CA SER A 39 -59.00 31.91 9.61
C SER A 39 -58.42 33.03 8.71
N ALA A 40 -58.55 32.81 7.39
CA ALA A 40 -59.03 33.77 6.35
C ALA A 40 -58.06 34.41 5.31
N SER A 41 -58.55 34.38 4.05
CA SER A 41 -58.48 35.36 2.93
C SER A 41 -57.15 35.83 2.27
N GLU A 42 -57.05 35.49 0.97
CA GLU A 42 -56.79 36.36 -0.20
C GLU A 42 -55.48 37.18 -0.35
N ALA A 43 -54.70 36.87 -1.40
CA ALA A 43 -54.38 37.77 -2.53
C ALA A 43 -53.53 37.04 -3.62
N GLU A 44 -53.62 37.44 -4.89
CA GLU A 44 -52.78 36.96 -6.00
C GLU A 44 -52.27 38.15 -6.91
N PRO A 45 -51.69 38.00 -8.12
CA PRO A 45 -50.32 38.42 -8.41
C PRO A 45 -50.20 39.62 -9.39
N PRO A 46 -48.97 40.00 -9.81
CA PRO A 46 -48.57 39.67 -11.20
C PRO A 46 -47.09 39.24 -11.35
N LEU A 47 -46.57 38.49 -12.34
CA LEU A 47 -46.87 38.14 -13.76
C LEU A 47 -46.06 38.89 -14.85
N LYS A 48 -45.58 38.10 -15.85
CA LYS A 48 -44.98 38.47 -17.17
C LYS A 48 -43.48 38.91 -17.11
N ARG A 49 -42.61 38.68 -18.12
CA ARG A 49 -42.73 37.97 -19.42
C ARG A 49 -41.37 37.43 -19.98
N SER A 50 -41.38 36.18 -20.47
CA SER A 50 -40.77 35.65 -21.73
C SER A 50 -39.28 35.71 -22.13
N LYS A 51 -38.83 34.59 -22.75
CA LYS A 51 -37.63 34.43 -23.61
C LYS A 51 -37.87 34.94 -25.06
N PRO A 52 -36.89 34.74 -25.98
CA PRO A 52 -37.19 34.02 -27.24
C PRO A 52 -36.35 32.73 -27.42
N SER A 53 -36.63 31.97 -28.49
CA SER A 53 -36.05 30.66 -28.82
C SER A 53 -36.04 30.42 -30.34
N LEU A 54 -35.19 29.51 -30.81
CA LEU A 54 -35.23 28.88 -32.14
C LEU A 54 -34.94 27.37 -32.01
N ALA A 55 -35.47 26.55 -32.94
CA ALA A 55 -35.65 25.10 -32.82
C ALA A 55 -35.82 24.47 -34.24
N ASP A 56 -35.89 23.15 -34.47
CA ASP A 56 -35.85 22.01 -33.52
C ASP A 56 -34.54 21.17 -33.61
N ASP A 57 -34.38 20.01 -34.25
CA ASP A 57 -35.23 19.18 -35.14
C ASP A 57 -35.15 17.69 -34.72
N LEU A 58 -36.12 16.84 -35.10
CA LEU A 58 -36.28 15.48 -34.55
C LEU A 58 -37.00 14.47 -35.48
N PRO A 59 -36.46 13.25 -35.64
CA PRO A 59 -37.26 12.05 -35.94
C PRO A 59 -37.28 11.03 -34.77
N SER A 60 -38.30 10.17 -34.73
CA SER A 60 -38.75 9.53 -33.48
C SER A 60 -38.65 7.99 -33.39
N SER A 61 -38.01 7.52 -32.32
CA SER A 61 -38.27 6.20 -31.67
C SER A 61 -37.88 4.94 -32.50
N PRO A 62 -38.03 3.67 -32.03
CA PRO A 62 -38.76 3.15 -30.88
C PRO A 62 -37.91 2.84 -29.63
N ALA A 63 -38.58 2.63 -28.49
CA ALA A 63 -37.94 2.21 -27.24
C ALA A 63 -37.88 0.67 -27.09
N VAL A 64 -36.69 0.12 -26.82
CA VAL A 64 -36.51 -1.30 -26.48
C VAL A 64 -36.31 -1.46 -24.97
N LYS A 65 -37.30 -2.01 -24.27
CA LYS A 65 -37.18 -2.40 -22.85
C LYS A 65 -36.52 -3.78 -22.73
N SER A 66 -35.20 -3.86 -22.86
CA SER A 66 -34.43 -5.09 -22.64
C SER A 66 -34.30 -5.42 -21.16
N LYS A 67 -35.32 -6.09 -20.61
CA LYS A 67 -35.24 -6.77 -19.31
C LYS A 67 -34.29 -7.97 -19.46
N ILE A 68 -33.04 -7.85 -19.00
CA ILE A 68 -32.07 -8.96 -19.02
C ILE A 68 -32.24 -9.79 -17.76
N GLU A 69 -33.04 -10.86 -17.85
CA GLU A 69 -33.11 -11.89 -16.81
C GLU A 69 -31.92 -12.85 -16.98
N VAL A 70 -30.97 -12.80 -16.04
CA VAL A 70 -29.79 -13.67 -16.05
C VAL A 70 -30.18 -15.08 -15.60
N VAL A 71 -30.53 -15.94 -16.55
CA VAL A 71 -30.88 -17.35 -16.30
C VAL A 71 -29.63 -18.15 -15.94
N ILE A 72 -29.37 -18.30 -14.64
CA ILE A 72 -28.27 -19.11 -14.11
C ILE A 72 -28.58 -20.60 -14.32
N ARG A 73 -27.95 -21.23 -15.31
CA ARG A 73 -27.99 -22.69 -15.52
C ARG A 73 -26.89 -23.38 -14.70
N ASN A 74 -27.27 -24.01 -13.59
CA ASN A 74 -26.38 -24.92 -12.84
C ASN A 74 -26.10 -26.21 -13.63
N PRO A 75 -24.84 -26.56 -13.93
CA PRO A 75 -24.49 -27.90 -14.40
C PRO A 75 -24.43 -28.85 -13.21
N LYS A 76 -25.41 -29.75 -13.07
CA LYS A 76 -25.24 -30.93 -12.20
C LYS A 76 -24.10 -31.78 -12.77
N ARG A 77 -23.13 -32.18 -11.95
CA ARG A 77 -22.21 -33.28 -12.29
C ARG A 77 -22.35 -34.39 -11.25
N GLN A 78 -22.60 -35.60 -11.72
CA GLN A 78 -22.96 -36.73 -10.86
C GLN A 78 -21.74 -37.31 -10.16
N SER A 79 -21.97 -37.81 -8.95
CA SER A 79 -21.05 -38.71 -8.25
C SER A 79 -20.92 -40.03 -9.00
N ASN A 80 -19.71 -40.60 -9.01
CA ASN A 80 -19.56 -42.05 -8.97
C ASN A 80 -18.42 -42.40 -7.99
N ARG A 81 -18.66 -43.41 -7.16
CA ARG A 81 -17.80 -43.84 -6.05
C ARG A 81 -17.41 -45.29 -6.29
N SER A 82 -16.13 -45.53 -6.55
CA SER A 82 -15.55 -46.88 -6.56
C SER A 82 -14.68 -47.03 -5.32
N GLN A 83 -14.99 -48.01 -4.48
CA GLN A 83 -14.13 -48.39 -3.36
C GLN A 83 -13.26 -49.58 -3.75
N SER A 84 -12.00 -49.55 -3.34
CA SER A 84 -11.19 -50.76 -3.22
C SER A 84 -10.35 -50.66 -1.94
N THR A 85 -10.70 -51.48 -0.96
CA THR A 85 -9.98 -51.61 0.32
C THR A 85 -8.84 -52.61 0.18
N ILE A 86 -7.63 -52.22 0.58
CA ILE A 86 -6.61 -53.16 1.07
C ILE A 86 -6.02 -52.55 2.35
N ALA A 87 -5.90 -53.37 3.39
CA ALA A 87 -5.19 -53.04 4.61
C ALA A 87 -4.17 -54.15 4.88
N ALA A 88 -2.96 -53.78 5.29
CA ALA A 88 -1.95 -54.68 5.81
C ALA A 88 -1.02 -53.91 6.74
N SER A 89 -0.85 -54.40 7.97
CA SER A 89 0.13 -53.91 8.94
C SER A 89 1.30 -54.88 8.98
N ILE A 90 2.54 -54.38 9.00
CA ILE A 90 3.73 -55.15 9.40
C ILE A 90 4.58 -54.24 10.30
N GLU A 91 5.19 -54.86 11.32
CA GLU A 91 5.89 -54.19 12.42
C GLU A 91 7.39 -53.96 12.14
N GLU A 92 8.09 -53.50 13.17
CA GLU A 92 9.49 -53.06 13.17
C GLU A 92 10.50 -54.11 12.71
N GLN A 93 11.63 -53.64 12.14
CA GLN A 93 12.92 -53.94 12.79
C GLN A 93 14.01 -52.91 12.44
N THR A 94 15.00 -52.81 13.33
CA THR A 94 16.03 -51.77 13.35
C THR A 94 17.28 -52.12 12.56
N ARG A 95 17.96 -51.10 12.02
CA ARG A 95 19.42 -51.11 11.82
C ARG A 95 19.98 -49.68 11.79
N SER A 96 21.03 -49.48 12.58
CA SER A 96 21.72 -48.21 12.79
C SER A 96 22.96 -48.07 11.90
N THR A 97 23.21 -46.87 11.38
CA THR A 97 24.56 -46.34 11.11
C THR A 97 24.49 -44.80 11.14
N ASP A 98 25.45 -44.18 11.83
CA ASP A 98 25.52 -42.74 12.07
C ASP A 98 26.10 -41.94 10.89
N ASP A 99 25.62 -40.71 10.66
CA ASP A 99 26.47 -39.58 10.19
C ASP A 99 25.75 -38.22 10.38
N ASP A 100 25.39 -37.88 11.63
CA ASP A 100 24.50 -36.74 11.95
C ASP A 100 25.21 -35.37 11.91
N LYS A 101 25.47 -34.85 10.70
CA LYS A 101 25.99 -33.50 10.49
C LYS A 101 24.89 -32.44 10.63
N SER A 102 24.64 -32.08 11.89
CA SER A 102 23.74 -31.00 12.31
C SER A 102 24.02 -29.65 11.63
N GLY A 103 23.33 -29.39 10.52
CA GLY A 103 23.32 -28.09 9.85
C GLY A 103 22.61 -27.04 10.70
N ILE A 104 23.38 -26.19 11.39
CA ILE A 104 22.85 -25.17 12.31
C ILE A 104 21.94 -24.19 11.56
N LEU A 105 20.63 -24.35 11.77
CA LEU A 105 19.62 -23.40 11.30
C LEU A 105 19.71 -22.12 12.14
N VAL A 106 20.21 -21.04 11.54
CA VAL A 106 20.30 -19.74 12.21
C VAL A 106 18.89 -19.17 12.40
N GLU A 107 18.38 -19.24 13.63
CA GLU A 107 17.10 -18.65 13.99
C GLU A 107 17.13 -17.12 13.85
N ASP A 108 16.21 -16.57 13.03
CA ASP A 108 15.98 -15.14 12.93
C ASP A 108 15.27 -14.64 14.20
N ASN A 109 16.07 -14.35 15.23
CA ASN A 109 15.67 -13.67 16.46
C ASN A 109 15.32 -12.20 16.20
N GLY A 110 14.32 -11.99 15.34
CA GLY A 110 13.76 -10.71 14.94
C GLY A 110 13.06 -10.02 16.10
N GLY A 111 13.86 -9.30 16.88
CA GLY A 111 13.48 -8.47 18.03
C GLY A 111 14.55 -7.40 18.31
N VAL A 112 15.16 -6.86 17.25
CA VAL A 112 16.43 -6.14 17.32
C VAL A 112 16.24 -4.61 17.29
N THR A 113 16.12 -4.00 18.47
CA THR A 113 16.27 -2.55 18.68
C THR A 113 17.73 -2.15 18.94
N SER A 114 18.69 -2.72 18.21
CA SER A 114 20.10 -2.29 18.28
C SER A 114 20.34 -1.08 17.36
N SER A 115 19.96 0.11 17.81
CA SER A 115 20.27 1.38 17.12
C SER A 115 21.75 1.74 17.25
N GLY A 116 22.63 0.94 16.65
CA GLY A 116 24.03 1.27 16.43
C GLY A 116 24.11 2.51 15.54
N ALA A 117 24.30 3.68 16.15
CA ALA A 117 24.34 4.95 15.45
C ALA A 117 25.61 5.01 14.57
N ILE A 118 25.40 5.17 13.26
CA ILE A 118 26.49 5.23 12.27
C ILE A 118 27.48 6.33 12.65
N SER A 119 28.74 5.94 12.78
CA SER A 119 29.81 6.82 13.21
C SER A 119 30.60 7.35 12.01
N ASN A 120 31.47 8.34 12.24
CA ASN A 120 32.42 8.78 11.23
C ASN A 120 33.40 7.66 10.81
N LYS A 121 33.56 6.59 11.60
CA LYS A 121 34.44 5.44 11.28
C LYS A 121 33.82 4.48 10.26
N ASP A 122 32.50 4.53 10.07
CA ASP A 122 31.78 3.67 9.13
C ASP A 122 31.59 4.35 7.75
N VAL A 123 32.10 5.58 7.59
CA VAL A 123 32.15 6.31 6.31
C VAL A 123 33.50 6.03 5.63
N LEU A 124 33.47 5.36 4.47
CA LEU A 124 34.67 4.98 3.72
C LEU A 124 35.27 6.18 2.96
N TYR A 125 34.40 7.00 2.35
CA TYR A 125 34.77 8.31 1.80
C TYR A 125 33.53 9.20 1.63
N LYS A 126 33.78 10.49 1.40
CA LYS A 126 32.74 11.51 1.20
C LYS A 126 33.24 12.57 0.22
N THR A 127 32.56 12.74 -0.90
CA THR A 127 32.79 13.85 -1.86
C THR A 127 31.79 14.98 -1.59
N ASN A 128 31.75 16.03 -2.42
CA ASN A 128 30.74 17.09 -2.30
C ASN A 128 29.30 16.58 -2.50
N ASP A 129 29.10 15.62 -3.40
CA ASP A 129 27.79 15.11 -3.81
C ASP A 129 27.52 13.67 -3.36
N THR A 130 28.54 12.87 -3.07
CA THR A 130 28.44 11.43 -2.76
C THR A 130 28.99 11.08 -1.38
N ILE A 131 28.53 9.96 -0.81
CA ILE A 131 29.07 9.36 0.41
C ILE A 131 29.03 7.84 0.29
N CYS A 132 30.13 7.17 0.66
CA CYS A 132 30.22 5.71 0.70
C CYS A 132 30.30 5.23 2.16
N ILE A 133 29.45 4.28 2.52
CA ILE A 133 29.21 3.86 3.92
C ILE A 133 29.29 2.34 4.01
N ARG A 134 30.00 1.85 5.03
CA ARG A 134 30.02 0.43 5.43
C ARG A 134 28.92 0.18 6.46
N LEU A 135 27.80 -0.38 6.02
CA LEU A 135 26.64 -0.67 6.86
C LEU A 135 26.77 -2.10 7.42
N ARG A 136 27.09 -2.22 8.71
CA ARG A 136 27.19 -3.51 9.40
C ARG A 136 25.82 -4.18 9.53
N GLU A 137 25.79 -5.49 9.65
CA GLU A 137 24.57 -6.21 10.03
C GLU A 137 23.97 -5.67 11.33
N LYS A 138 22.64 -5.77 11.44
CA LYS A 138 21.80 -5.18 12.52
C LYS A 138 21.84 -3.65 12.63
N THR A 139 22.71 -2.94 11.90
CA THR A 139 22.66 -1.47 11.77
C THR A 139 21.71 -1.02 10.65
N THR A 140 21.20 0.20 10.76
CA THR A 140 20.24 0.77 9.80
C THR A 140 20.51 2.25 9.55
N ILE A 141 20.21 2.72 8.34
CA ILE A 141 20.31 4.13 7.96
C ILE A 141 18.97 4.64 7.41
N THR A 142 18.56 5.80 7.90
CA THR A 142 17.38 6.53 7.40
C THR A 142 17.87 7.73 6.58
N VAL A 143 17.36 7.90 5.36
CA VAL A 143 17.79 8.98 4.46
C VAL A 143 16.58 9.82 4.04
N LEU A 144 16.75 11.13 4.05
CA LEU A 144 15.75 12.13 3.65
C LEU A 144 16.19 12.82 2.36
N GLY A 145 15.25 13.08 1.45
CA GLY A 145 15.49 13.81 0.20
C GLY A 145 15.39 12.91 -1.02
N GLN A 146 16.32 13.07 -1.96
CA GLN A 146 16.35 12.34 -3.23
C GLN A 146 17.78 11.93 -3.52
N TYR A 147 18.02 10.68 -3.88
CA TYR A 147 19.38 10.16 -4.08
C TYR A 147 19.40 8.99 -5.04
N ASP A 148 20.58 8.72 -5.57
CA ASP A 148 20.91 7.49 -6.27
C ASP A 148 21.68 6.57 -5.30
N LEU A 149 21.20 5.34 -5.15
CA LEU A 149 21.75 4.31 -4.27
C LEU A 149 22.43 3.24 -5.12
N TRP A 150 23.69 2.94 -4.81
CA TRP A 150 24.47 1.88 -5.48
C TRP A 150 25.04 0.91 -4.45
N ILE A 151 24.92 -0.40 -4.70
CA ILE A 151 25.34 -1.47 -3.80
C ILE A 151 26.65 -2.09 -4.32
N LYS A 152 27.72 -1.98 -3.53
CA LYS A 152 29.09 -2.41 -3.91
C LYS A 152 29.47 -3.76 -3.33
N ARG A 153 29.08 -4.03 -2.08
CA ARG A 153 29.29 -5.29 -1.37
C ARG A 153 28.09 -5.59 -0.47
N GLY A 154 27.84 -6.88 -0.22
CA GLY A 154 26.72 -7.35 0.60
C GLY A 154 25.34 -7.07 -0.03
N VAL A 155 24.30 -7.57 0.62
CA VAL A 155 22.90 -7.35 0.26
C VAL A 155 22.30 -6.36 1.26
N VAL A 156 21.60 -5.34 0.77
CA VAL A 156 20.78 -4.45 1.61
C VAL A 156 19.31 -4.60 1.30
N SER A 157 18.44 -4.15 2.21
CA SER A 157 17.00 -4.06 1.98
C SER A 157 16.48 -2.64 2.20
N ILE A 158 15.61 -2.21 1.29
CA ILE A 158 14.96 -0.89 1.27
C ILE A 158 13.55 -1.07 0.66
N PHE A 159 12.52 -0.46 1.28
CA PHE A 159 11.11 -0.58 0.85
C PHE A 159 10.65 -2.04 0.55
N GLY A 160 11.17 -3.04 1.27
CA GLY A 160 10.86 -4.46 1.06
C GLY A 160 11.72 -5.18 0.02
N ALA A 161 12.41 -4.45 -0.88
CA ALA A 161 13.35 -5.03 -1.83
C ALA A 161 14.59 -5.60 -1.11
N LYS A 162 15.32 -6.50 -1.78
CA LYS A 162 16.65 -7.01 -1.41
C LYS A 162 17.61 -6.74 -2.57
N LEU A 163 18.47 -5.73 -2.42
CA LEU A 163 19.37 -5.26 -3.48
C LEU A 163 20.76 -5.90 -3.29
N PRO A 164 21.19 -6.82 -4.17
CA PRO A 164 22.54 -7.39 -4.15
C PRO A 164 23.56 -6.45 -4.83
N PRO A 165 24.87 -6.74 -4.73
CA PRO A 165 25.90 -6.01 -5.46
C PRO A 165 25.67 -6.11 -6.97
N SER A 166 25.72 -4.99 -7.68
CA SER A 166 25.57 -4.92 -9.14
C SER A 166 26.04 -3.57 -9.67
N THR A 167 26.10 -3.39 -10.99
CA THR A 167 26.27 -2.08 -11.63
C THR A 167 24.98 -1.25 -11.66
N GLN A 168 23.85 -1.78 -11.17
CA GLN A 168 22.57 -1.08 -11.18
C GLN A 168 22.55 0.03 -10.12
N ILE A 169 22.23 1.24 -10.57
CA ILE A 169 21.95 2.39 -9.71
C ILE A 169 20.43 2.46 -9.47
N TYR A 170 20.03 2.70 -8.22
CA TYR A 170 18.63 2.73 -7.79
C TYR A 170 18.25 4.14 -7.32
N ARG A 171 17.43 4.84 -8.10
CA ARG A 171 16.88 6.15 -7.74
C ARG A 171 15.86 6.01 -6.60
N VAL A 172 16.06 6.73 -5.50
CA VAL A 172 15.18 6.71 -4.33
C VAL A 172 14.61 8.10 -4.06
N TYR A 173 13.30 8.16 -3.77
CA TYR A 173 12.57 9.37 -3.41
C TYR A 173 12.02 9.27 -1.98
N ALA A 174 12.65 9.99 -1.05
CA ALA A 174 12.40 9.94 0.38
C ALA A 174 11.93 11.31 0.94
N PRO A 175 10.72 11.81 0.57
CA PRO A 175 10.21 13.08 1.06
C PRO A 175 9.67 12.99 2.49
N SER A 176 9.75 14.08 3.25
CA SER A 176 9.19 14.23 4.60
C SER A 176 7.64 14.23 4.68
N THR A 177 6.95 13.83 3.61
CA THR A 177 5.48 13.73 3.53
C THR A 177 4.97 12.30 3.76
N HIS A 178 5.90 11.34 3.76
CA HIS A 178 5.70 9.91 3.97
C HIS A 178 6.76 9.41 4.96
N SER A 179 6.60 8.19 5.47
CA SER A 179 7.64 7.55 6.28
C SER A 179 8.90 7.34 5.43
N LEU A 180 10.07 7.69 5.98
CA LEU A 180 11.34 7.62 5.27
C LEU A 180 11.80 6.16 5.12
N PRO A 181 12.36 5.76 3.97
CA PRO A 181 12.93 4.43 3.81
C PRO A 181 14.05 4.19 4.82
N VAL A 182 13.99 3.03 5.46
CA VAL A 182 15.09 2.47 6.24
C VAL A 182 15.86 1.53 5.33
N ILE A 183 17.16 1.77 5.17
CA ILE A 183 18.09 0.84 4.53
C ILE A 183 18.73 0.01 5.64
N LYS A 184 18.68 -1.32 5.49
CA LYS A 184 19.27 -2.30 6.43
C LYS A 184 20.17 -3.28 5.69
N THR A 185 21.27 -3.73 6.29
CA THR A 185 22.03 -4.86 5.77
C THR A 185 21.26 -6.16 6.00
N VAL A 186 21.26 -7.05 5.01
CA VAL A 186 20.56 -8.35 5.00
C VAL A 186 21.56 -9.50 5.10
N ALA A 187 22.69 -9.39 4.40
CA ALA A 187 23.83 -10.31 4.46
C ALA A 187 25.08 -9.56 4.01
N GLY A 188 26.22 -9.78 4.65
CA GLY A 188 27.49 -9.18 4.28
C GLY A 188 28.60 -10.20 4.07
N VAL A 189 29.55 -9.87 3.18
CA VAL A 189 30.90 -10.44 3.31
C VAL A 189 31.50 -9.78 4.56
N ASP A 190 32.03 -10.60 5.47
CA ASP A 190 32.47 -10.21 6.82
C ASP A 190 31.40 -9.44 7.65
N GLY A 191 30.11 -9.68 7.40
CA GLY A 191 29.00 -9.09 8.17
C GLY A 191 28.74 -7.60 7.90
N TYR A 192 29.17 -7.06 6.76
CA TYR A 192 28.80 -5.72 6.31
C TYR A 192 28.39 -5.66 4.82
N ALA A 193 27.60 -4.64 4.50
CA ALA A 193 27.38 -4.17 3.14
C ALA A 193 28.13 -2.84 2.91
N GLU A 194 28.52 -2.57 1.67
CA GLU A 194 29.09 -1.29 1.26
C GLU A 194 28.15 -0.63 0.27
N ILE A 195 27.64 0.55 0.63
CA ILE A 195 26.70 1.32 -0.18
C ILE A 195 27.26 2.69 -0.51
N GLU A 196 27.00 3.16 -1.72
CA GLU A 196 27.18 4.56 -2.09
C GLU A 196 25.83 5.25 -2.21
N ILE A 197 25.73 6.46 -1.65
CA ILE A 197 24.57 7.34 -1.72
C ILE A 197 25.02 8.63 -2.40
N SER A 198 24.46 8.92 -3.56
CA SER A 198 24.93 9.96 -4.48
C SER A 198 23.82 10.95 -4.81
N SER A 199 24.18 12.24 -4.91
CA SER A 199 23.21 13.30 -5.13
C SER A 199 22.70 13.29 -6.57
N CYS A 200 21.39 13.45 -6.72
CA CYS A 200 20.71 13.31 -7.99
C CYS A 200 19.97 14.59 -8.40
N ARG A 201 19.78 14.77 -9.70
CA ARG A 201 19.00 15.86 -10.30
C ARG A 201 17.78 15.27 -11.02
N ASN A 202 16.66 15.99 -10.94
CA ASN A 202 15.39 15.72 -11.63
C ASN A 202 14.48 16.95 -11.45
N GLY A 203 13.27 16.92 -12.04
CA GLY A 203 12.35 18.06 -12.02
C GLY A 203 11.54 18.26 -10.73
N LEU A 204 11.36 17.23 -9.88
CA LEU A 204 10.45 17.30 -8.71
C LEU A 204 10.78 18.40 -7.66
N PRO A 205 12.04 18.85 -7.46
CA PRO A 205 12.34 20.04 -6.66
C PRO A 205 11.71 21.33 -7.20
N TYR A 206 11.55 21.47 -8.52
CA TYR A 206 11.11 22.72 -9.16
C TYR A 206 9.60 22.95 -9.03
N LEU A 207 8.81 21.88 -8.83
CA LEU A 207 7.38 21.96 -8.54
C LEU A 207 7.04 22.82 -7.30
N ARG A 208 8.03 23.16 -6.45
CA ARG A 208 7.90 24.13 -5.33
C ARG A 208 7.54 25.56 -5.79
N HIS A 209 7.76 25.85 -7.07
CA HIS A 209 7.41 27.11 -7.73
C HIS A 209 5.97 27.05 -8.29
N VAL A 210 5.50 25.86 -8.68
CA VAL A 210 4.13 25.61 -9.18
C VAL A 210 3.13 25.46 -8.02
N SER A 211 3.54 24.88 -6.89
CA SER A 211 2.67 24.70 -5.73
C SER A 211 3.43 24.66 -4.39
N ASP A 212 2.85 25.29 -3.36
CA ASP A 212 3.27 25.14 -1.96
C ASP A 212 3.34 23.69 -1.50
N LEU A 213 2.62 22.77 -2.16
CA LEU A 213 2.70 21.35 -1.87
C LEU A 213 4.12 20.77 -2.08
N TYR A 214 5.01 21.39 -2.84
CA TYR A 214 6.39 20.90 -3.00
C TYR A 214 7.41 21.73 -2.19
N ARG A 215 6.96 22.76 -1.46
CA ARG A 215 7.82 23.50 -0.53
C ARG A 215 8.07 22.68 0.73
N ARG A 216 9.31 22.69 1.21
CA ARG A 216 9.77 22.05 2.46
C ARG A 216 9.47 20.54 2.57
N ILE A 217 9.44 19.79 1.47
CA ILE A 217 9.26 18.31 1.47
C ILE A 217 10.55 17.50 1.31
N TRP A 218 11.63 18.11 0.81
CA TRP A 218 12.92 17.45 0.53
C TRP A 218 13.98 17.78 1.61
N SER A 219 15.24 17.42 1.40
CA SER A 219 16.34 17.85 2.27
C SER A 219 16.46 19.39 2.30
N GLY A 220 16.92 19.94 3.44
CA GLY A 220 17.12 21.38 3.64
C GLY A 220 18.57 21.79 3.36
N LYS A 221 18.78 22.99 2.78
CA LYS A 221 20.13 23.52 2.48
C LYS A 221 20.84 24.22 3.66
N GLN A 222 20.16 24.42 4.79
CA GLN A 222 20.79 25.04 5.96
C GLN A 222 21.60 24.00 6.74
N ALA A 223 22.87 24.30 6.98
CA ALA A 223 23.76 23.46 7.77
C ALA A 223 23.61 23.79 9.26
N SER A 224 23.35 22.79 10.10
CA SER A 224 23.57 22.89 11.54
C SER A 224 25.08 22.88 11.82
N PRO A 225 25.65 23.90 12.50
CA PRO A 225 27.06 23.89 12.87
C PRO A 225 27.43 22.68 13.74
N GLY A 226 28.62 22.10 13.53
CA GLY A 226 29.21 21.09 14.42
C GLY A 226 29.00 19.61 14.06
N ASN A 227 28.17 19.25 13.07
CA ASN A 227 27.92 17.85 12.73
C ASN A 227 28.27 17.52 11.25
N ARG A 228 29.16 16.54 11.05
CA ARG A 228 29.63 16.08 9.72
C ARG A 228 28.74 15.02 9.05
N LEU A 229 27.81 14.39 9.76
CA LEU A 229 26.85 13.44 9.19
C LEU A 229 25.61 14.16 8.65
N THR A 230 25.17 15.25 9.31
CA THR A 230 24.34 16.26 8.64
C THR A 230 25.12 16.90 7.51
N THR A 231 24.49 17.03 6.35
CA THR A 231 25.14 17.41 5.11
C THR A 231 25.26 18.93 4.98
N GLY A 232 26.35 19.50 5.50
CA GLY A 232 26.73 20.91 5.32
C GLY A 232 27.16 21.30 3.88
N SER A 233 26.66 20.61 2.85
CA SER A 233 26.83 20.97 1.43
C SER A 233 25.56 20.61 0.66
N GLY A 234 25.32 21.28 -0.47
CA GLY A 234 24.03 21.36 -1.17
C GLY A 234 23.49 20.11 -1.87
N ARG A 235 23.75 18.92 -1.33
CA ARG A 235 23.24 17.62 -1.79
C ARG A 235 21.71 17.59 -1.88
N SER A 236 21.19 16.70 -2.72
CA SER A 236 19.75 16.42 -2.85
C SER A 236 19.17 15.61 -1.67
N PHE A 237 20.04 15.06 -0.80
CA PHE A 237 19.69 14.24 0.35
C PHE A 237 20.45 14.65 1.62
N SER A 238 19.95 14.16 2.77
CA SER A 238 20.61 14.23 4.08
C SER A 238 20.38 12.92 4.83
N ILE A 239 21.39 12.46 5.57
CA ILE A 239 21.27 11.30 6.46
C ILE A 239 20.58 11.75 7.75
N VAL A 240 19.57 11.02 8.18
CA VAL A 240 18.83 11.28 9.43
C VAL A 240 19.38 10.37 10.51
N LYS A 241 19.94 10.94 11.59
CA LYS A 241 20.37 10.15 12.74
C LYS A 241 19.17 9.56 13.47
N ASN A 242 19.22 8.26 13.73
CA ASN A 242 18.27 7.57 14.60
C ASN A 242 18.63 7.87 16.09
N GLN A 243 18.25 9.04 16.60
CA GLN A 243 18.29 9.34 18.04
C GLN A 243 16.92 9.10 18.69
N ASN A 244 16.93 8.31 19.77
CA ASN A 244 15.91 8.02 20.78
C ASN A 244 14.47 8.53 20.53
N SER A 245 13.73 7.85 19.64
CA SER A 245 12.27 7.73 19.56
C SER A 245 11.40 9.00 19.41
N LEU A 246 11.65 10.10 20.12
CA LEU A 246 10.80 11.29 20.19
C LEU A 246 10.99 12.26 19.01
N HIS A 247 10.57 11.79 17.82
CA HIS A 247 9.61 12.46 16.93
C HIS A 247 9.87 13.90 16.40
N SER A 248 10.94 14.58 16.83
CA SER A 248 11.42 15.86 16.33
C SER A 248 12.91 15.72 16.07
N SER A 249 13.30 15.62 14.80
CA SER A 249 14.70 15.72 14.42
C SER A 249 15.13 17.17 14.61
N SER A 250 15.80 17.45 15.74
CA SER A 250 16.47 18.73 16.03
C SER A 250 17.47 19.15 14.94
N GLU A 251 18.01 18.15 14.21
CA GLU A 251 18.88 18.31 13.04
C GLU A 251 18.14 18.61 11.72
N ASP A 252 16.80 18.66 11.66
CA ASP A 252 16.06 19.06 10.45
C ASP A 252 15.83 20.59 10.41
N PRO A 253 16.31 21.31 9.37
CA PRO A 253 16.14 22.76 9.26
C PRO A 253 14.70 23.28 9.27
N PHE A 254 13.73 22.43 8.94
CA PHE A 254 12.31 22.79 8.93
C PHE A 254 11.55 22.25 10.16
N LYS A 255 12.26 21.68 11.15
CA LYS A 255 11.72 21.10 12.40
C LYS A 255 10.55 20.12 12.15
N ARG A 256 10.64 19.35 11.06
CA ARG A 256 9.57 18.44 10.64
C ARG A 256 9.56 17.17 11.47
N HIS A 257 8.36 16.63 11.65
CA HIS A 257 8.19 15.30 12.21
C HIS A 257 8.59 14.23 11.18
N LEU A 258 9.89 13.97 11.06
CA LEU A 258 10.40 12.83 10.32
C LEU A 258 10.04 11.53 11.08
N ARG A 259 9.69 10.48 10.33
CA ARG A 259 9.45 9.12 10.86
C ARG A 259 10.16 8.12 9.95
N PRO A 260 11.14 7.33 10.44
CA PRO A 260 11.59 6.14 9.75
C PRO A 260 10.41 5.18 9.54
N LEU A 261 10.40 4.45 8.42
CA LEU A 261 9.38 3.45 8.13
C LEU A 261 9.61 2.18 8.96
N HIS A 262 9.04 2.18 10.17
CA HIS A 262 8.92 0.98 11.00
C HIS A 262 8.08 -0.09 10.28
N PHE A 263 8.37 -1.36 10.53
CA PHE A 263 7.79 -2.47 9.79
C PHE A 263 7.52 -3.65 10.73
N ASP A 264 6.31 -4.20 10.66
CA ASP A 264 5.85 -5.23 11.60
C ASP A 264 6.48 -6.60 11.33
N LYS A 265 6.69 -7.40 12.38
CA LYS A 265 7.14 -8.80 12.24
C LYS A 265 6.09 -9.64 11.50
N GLN A 266 4.80 -9.40 11.75
CA GLN A 266 3.69 -10.08 11.07
C GLN A 266 3.66 -9.76 9.57
N TRP A 267 3.87 -8.49 9.19
CA TRP A 267 3.99 -8.09 7.78
C TRP A 267 5.21 -8.75 7.12
N SER A 268 6.32 -8.88 7.85
CA SER A 268 7.54 -9.55 7.36
C SER A 268 7.31 -11.05 7.07
N MET A 269 6.64 -11.75 7.99
CA MET A 269 6.31 -13.17 7.83
C MET A 269 5.31 -13.38 6.69
N ALA A 270 4.25 -12.56 6.61
CA ALA A 270 3.28 -12.64 5.53
C ALA A 270 3.89 -12.37 4.14
N ILE A 271 4.75 -11.35 4.00
CA ILE A 271 5.43 -11.11 2.71
C ILE A 271 6.34 -12.28 2.34
N LYS A 272 7.06 -12.89 3.29
CA LYS A 272 7.87 -14.09 3.03
C LYS A 272 7.00 -15.24 2.52
N ALA A 273 5.89 -15.55 3.20
CA ALA A 273 4.98 -16.64 2.86
C ALA A 273 4.27 -16.45 1.50
N LEU A 274 3.77 -15.24 1.23
CA LEU A 274 3.19 -14.89 -0.07
C LEU A 274 4.24 -14.98 -1.19
N SER A 275 5.46 -14.49 -0.93
CA SER A 275 6.54 -14.51 -1.93
C SER A 275 7.01 -15.91 -2.31
N SER A 276 6.89 -16.90 -1.41
CA SER A 276 7.20 -18.30 -1.70
C SER A 276 6.17 -19.01 -2.60
N ARG A 277 5.01 -18.38 -2.90
CA ARG A 277 4.08 -18.87 -3.95
C ARG A 277 4.66 -18.75 -5.36
N GLY A 278 5.70 -17.92 -5.56
CA GLY A 278 6.31 -17.67 -6.87
C GLY A 278 5.29 -17.21 -7.91
N ALA A 279 5.37 -17.79 -9.11
CA ALA A 279 4.46 -17.54 -10.23
C ALA A 279 2.96 -17.73 -9.91
N HIS A 280 2.63 -18.59 -8.93
CA HIS A 280 1.24 -18.89 -8.58
C HIS A 280 0.59 -17.83 -7.66
N LEU A 281 1.36 -16.84 -7.18
CA LEU A 281 0.84 -15.77 -6.33
C LEU A 281 -0.18 -14.92 -7.09
N ARG A 282 -1.42 -14.93 -6.61
CA ARG A 282 -2.53 -14.09 -7.11
C ARG A 282 -3.27 -13.55 -5.89
N VAL A 283 -2.70 -12.54 -5.26
CA VAL A 283 -3.13 -12.05 -3.93
C VAL A 283 -3.97 -10.78 -4.04
N MET A 284 -5.12 -10.75 -3.35
CA MET A 284 -5.91 -9.52 -3.18
C MET A 284 -5.78 -8.96 -1.77
N THR A 285 -5.33 -7.70 -1.67
CA THR A 285 -5.23 -6.96 -0.41
C THR A 285 -6.42 -6.02 -0.26
N CYS A 286 -7.23 -6.22 0.78
CA CYS A 286 -8.42 -5.43 1.09
C CYS A 286 -8.39 -4.90 2.54
N GLY A 287 -9.47 -4.22 2.97
CA GLY A 287 -9.57 -3.60 4.30
C GLY A 287 -9.64 -2.06 4.30
N PRO A 288 -9.68 -1.43 5.49
CA PRO A 288 -10.21 -0.08 5.68
C PRO A 288 -9.41 1.07 5.05
N LYS A 289 -10.02 2.27 5.04
CA LYS A 289 -9.46 3.51 4.48
C LYS A 289 -8.30 4.06 5.32
N GLY A 290 -7.11 3.48 5.15
CA GLY A 290 -5.85 4.03 5.68
C GLY A 290 -5.01 3.03 6.48
N SER A 291 -5.35 1.75 6.44
CA SER A 291 -4.66 0.69 7.20
C SER A 291 -3.24 0.36 6.74
N GLY A 292 -2.85 0.77 5.53
CA GLY A 292 -1.51 0.54 4.97
C GLY A 292 -1.44 -0.32 3.70
N LYS A 293 -2.58 -0.73 3.12
CA LYS A 293 -2.64 -1.60 1.90
C LYS A 293 -1.59 -1.28 0.83
N SER A 294 -1.57 -0.06 0.29
CA SER A 294 -0.63 0.32 -0.78
C SER A 294 0.84 0.21 -0.34
N THR A 295 1.15 0.47 0.94
CA THR A 295 2.49 0.26 1.52
C THR A 295 2.83 -1.23 1.58
N PHE A 296 1.91 -2.08 2.04
CA PHE A 296 2.08 -3.53 2.08
C PHE A 296 2.29 -4.11 0.68
N ASN A 297 1.40 -3.76 -0.27
CA ASN A 297 1.49 -4.22 -1.66
C ASN A 297 2.79 -3.76 -2.31
N LYS A 298 3.22 -2.52 -2.10
CA LYS A 298 4.51 -2.02 -2.59
C LYS A 298 5.69 -2.81 -2.02
N TYR A 299 5.68 -3.13 -0.73
CA TYR A 299 6.72 -3.97 -0.12
C TYR A 299 6.71 -5.39 -0.71
N LEU A 300 5.54 -5.97 -0.97
CA LEU A 300 5.40 -7.30 -1.57
C LEU A 300 5.90 -7.32 -3.02
N VAL A 301 5.45 -6.38 -3.85
CA VAL A 301 5.94 -6.15 -5.23
C VAL A 301 7.45 -5.99 -5.24
N ASN A 302 8.00 -5.15 -4.36
CA ASN A 302 9.44 -4.92 -4.26
C ASN A 302 10.21 -6.17 -3.84
N HIS A 303 9.68 -6.99 -2.93
CA HIS A 303 10.29 -8.24 -2.50
C HIS A 303 10.24 -9.33 -3.60
N LEU A 304 9.14 -9.39 -4.37
CA LEU A 304 9.00 -10.26 -5.55
C LEU A 304 10.01 -9.88 -6.66
N LEU A 305 10.10 -8.58 -7.00
CA LEU A 305 11.01 -8.04 -8.02
C LEU A 305 12.49 -8.02 -7.61
N SER A 306 12.84 -8.59 -6.46
CA SER A 306 14.22 -8.66 -5.97
C SER A 306 14.52 -9.92 -5.15
N GLN A 307 13.84 -11.03 -5.48
CA GLN A 307 14.27 -12.33 -4.99
C GLN A 307 15.65 -12.67 -5.57
N ILE A 308 16.61 -12.98 -4.70
CA ILE A 308 17.95 -13.41 -5.10
C ILE A 308 17.84 -14.87 -5.58
N PRO A 309 18.26 -15.21 -6.81
CA PRO A 309 18.21 -16.59 -7.29
C PRO A 309 19.01 -17.56 -6.40
N PRO A 310 18.54 -18.79 -6.19
CA PRO A 310 19.36 -19.85 -5.60
C PRO A 310 20.63 -20.06 -6.43
N GLN A 311 21.79 -20.27 -5.78
CA GLN A 311 23.10 -20.26 -6.46
C GLN A 311 23.28 -21.36 -7.53
N ASN A 312 22.43 -22.40 -7.52
CA ASN A 312 22.48 -23.52 -8.46
C ASN A 312 21.44 -23.40 -9.60
N GLY A 313 20.67 -22.31 -9.67
CA GLY A 313 19.65 -22.10 -10.69
C GLY A 313 20.14 -21.25 -11.87
N LYS A 314 19.62 -21.52 -13.08
CA LYS A 314 19.63 -20.50 -14.15
C LYS A 314 19.02 -19.22 -13.59
N ALA A 315 19.64 -18.07 -13.88
CA ALA A 315 19.13 -16.78 -13.45
C ALA A 315 17.67 -16.62 -13.90
N SER A 316 16.75 -16.52 -12.94
CA SER A 316 15.34 -16.32 -13.23
C SER A 316 15.19 -14.99 -13.95
N SER A 317 14.91 -15.04 -15.25
CA SER A 317 14.49 -13.89 -16.03
C SER A 317 13.14 -13.46 -15.48
N SER A 318 13.13 -12.50 -14.56
CA SER A 318 11.91 -12.08 -13.89
C SER A 318 10.90 -11.60 -14.94
N ASP A 319 9.81 -12.36 -15.01
CA ASP A 319 8.57 -12.08 -15.74
C ASP A 319 7.82 -10.86 -15.16
N GLY A 320 8.46 -10.09 -14.28
CA GLY A 320 7.91 -8.93 -13.61
C GLY A 320 6.92 -9.30 -12.51
N VAL A 321 6.07 -8.34 -12.17
CA VAL A 321 4.90 -8.51 -11.31
C VAL A 321 3.74 -7.74 -11.93
N ALA A 322 2.58 -8.39 -12.06
CA ALA A 322 1.34 -7.74 -12.43
C ALA A 322 0.77 -7.01 -11.21
N TYR A 323 0.74 -5.68 -11.26
CA TYR A 323 0.11 -4.85 -10.23
C TYR A 323 -1.23 -4.35 -10.74
N ILE A 324 -2.31 -4.79 -10.09
CA ILE A 324 -3.69 -4.43 -10.45
C ILE A 324 -4.22 -3.48 -9.37
N ASP A 325 -4.35 -2.20 -9.71
CA ASP A 325 -4.82 -1.18 -8.77
C ASP A 325 -6.30 -0.86 -9.01
N LEU A 326 -7.12 -1.15 -8.00
CA LEU A 326 -8.57 -0.98 -8.05
C LEU A 326 -9.06 0.18 -7.14
N ASP A 327 -8.17 0.96 -6.52
CA ASP A 327 -8.53 2.18 -5.77
C ASP A 327 -8.31 3.44 -6.61
N PRO A 328 -9.29 3.88 -7.45
CA PRO A 328 -9.19 5.13 -8.22
C PRO A 328 -9.12 6.36 -7.30
N GLY A 329 -9.27 6.17 -5.99
CA GLY A 329 -9.14 7.21 -5.00
C GLY A 329 -7.69 7.60 -4.70
N GLN A 330 -6.71 6.70 -4.75
CA GLN A 330 -5.28 7.00 -4.51
C GLN A 330 -4.35 6.01 -5.23
N PRO A 331 -4.35 5.96 -6.58
CA PRO A 331 -3.52 5.06 -7.37
C PRO A 331 -2.01 5.31 -7.19
N GLU A 332 -1.22 4.30 -7.54
CA GLU A 332 0.26 4.35 -7.46
C GLU A 332 0.93 4.82 -8.78
N PHE A 333 0.46 4.36 -9.94
CA PHE A 333 1.10 4.57 -11.26
C PHE A 333 0.19 5.26 -12.32
N SER A 334 -0.93 5.86 -11.91
CA SER A 334 -1.91 6.48 -12.82
C SER A 334 -2.49 7.78 -12.26
N PRO A 335 -3.23 8.57 -13.09
CA PRO A 335 -4.08 9.65 -12.59
C PRO A 335 -5.17 9.15 -11.61
N PRO A 336 -5.51 9.92 -10.56
CA PRO A 336 -6.70 9.65 -9.74
C PRO A 336 -7.97 9.68 -10.58
N GLY A 337 -8.86 8.69 -10.37
CA GLY A 337 -10.02 8.44 -11.23
C GLY A 337 -9.88 7.24 -12.16
N GLU A 338 -8.72 6.55 -12.17
CA GLU A 338 -8.47 5.35 -12.99
C GLU A 338 -8.27 4.08 -12.16
N VAL A 339 -8.56 2.93 -12.78
CA VAL A 339 -8.11 1.59 -12.36
C VAL A 339 -7.28 0.96 -13.48
N TYR A 340 -6.25 0.19 -13.16
CA TYR A 340 -5.29 -0.27 -14.16
C TYR A 340 -4.57 -1.58 -13.80
N LEU A 341 -4.01 -2.20 -14.84
CA LEU A 341 -3.02 -3.28 -14.78
C LEU A 341 -1.67 -2.71 -15.25
N ALA A 342 -0.68 -2.75 -14.36
CA ALA A 342 0.72 -2.45 -14.68
C ALA A 342 1.56 -3.73 -14.68
N HIS A 343 2.48 -3.86 -15.64
CA HIS A 343 3.54 -4.86 -15.64
C HIS A 343 4.81 -4.21 -15.10
N LEU A 344 5.17 -4.51 -13.86
CA LEU A 344 6.32 -3.91 -13.18
C LEU A 344 7.56 -4.81 -13.34
N ARG A 345 8.72 -4.20 -13.62
CA ARG A 345 10.00 -4.92 -13.83
C ARG A 345 11.13 -4.47 -12.90
N ARG A 346 10.95 -3.37 -12.15
CA ARG A 346 11.90 -2.94 -11.09
C ARG A 346 11.22 -2.53 -9.77
N PRO A 347 11.93 -2.64 -8.63
CA PRO A 347 11.44 -2.15 -7.34
C PRO A 347 11.11 -0.65 -7.34
N VAL A 348 10.03 -0.31 -6.64
CA VAL A 348 9.38 0.99 -6.61
C VAL A 348 9.80 1.72 -5.33
N LEU A 349 10.77 2.63 -5.46
CA LEU A 349 11.53 3.20 -4.33
C LEU A 349 11.13 4.66 -4.01
N GLY A 350 9.84 4.93 -3.93
CA GLY A 350 9.30 6.24 -3.54
C GLY A 350 7.79 6.23 -3.26
N PRO A 351 7.16 7.38 -3.04
CA PRO A 351 5.70 7.56 -3.06
C PRO A 351 5.18 7.84 -4.49
N SER A 352 3.91 7.52 -4.79
CA SER A 352 3.30 7.63 -6.13
C SER A 352 3.59 8.91 -6.91
N PHE A 353 3.59 10.07 -6.24
CA PHE A 353 3.90 11.36 -6.87
C PHE A 353 5.36 11.51 -7.38
N SER A 354 6.22 10.52 -7.15
CA SER A 354 7.57 10.45 -7.75
C SER A 354 7.66 9.52 -8.96
N HIS A 355 6.55 8.89 -9.35
CA HIS A 355 6.41 7.96 -10.48
C HIS A 355 4.92 7.84 -10.91
N PRO A 356 4.20 8.96 -11.16
CA PRO A 356 2.74 8.95 -11.37
C PRO A 356 2.32 8.39 -12.75
N VAL A 357 3.30 7.97 -13.56
CA VAL A 357 3.21 7.24 -14.83
C VAL A 357 4.46 6.37 -14.95
N LEU A 358 4.38 5.18 -15.55
CA LEU A 358 5.54 4.37 -15.93
C LEU A 358 6.10 4.86 -17.28
N VAL A 359 7.19 5.62 -17.24
CA VAL A 359 7.80 6.26 -18.43
C VAL A 359 8.85 5.38 -19.12
N SER A 360 9.43 4.43 -18.39
CA SER A 360 10.59 3.65 -18.81
C SER A 360 10.24 2.16 -18.97
N PRO A 361 10.35 1.57 -20.18
CA PRO A 361 10.10 0.13 -20.40
C PRO A 361 11.01 -0.81 -19.58
N TYR A 362 12.14 -0.31 -19.07
CA TYR A 362 13.01 -1.05 -18.15
C TYR A 362 12.44 -1.15 -16.73
N ASP A 363 11.55 -0.23 -16.34
CA ASP A 363 10.96 -0.17 -15.01
C ASP A 363 9.57 -0.80 -14.99
N GLY A 364 8.82 -0.67 -16.09
CA GLY A 364 7.54 -1.34 -16.32
C GLY A 364 6.73 -0.72 -17.46
N SER A 365 5.48 -1.16 -17.62
CA SER A 365 4.51 -0.57 -18.54
C SER A 365 3.08 -0.62 -17.96
N ILE A 366 2.20 0.28 -18.41
CA ILE A 366 0.76 0.15 -18.19
C ILE A 366 0.20 -0.73 -19.31
N VAL A 367 -0.30 -1.91 -18.98
CA VAL A 367 -0.86 -2.87 -19.96
C VAL A 367 -2.27 -2.41 -20.37
N LYS A 368 -3.04 -1.88 -19.42
CA LYS A 368 -4.37 -1.31 -19.63
C LYS A 368 -4.76 -0.44 -18.43
N SER A 369 -5.36 0.72 -18.69
CA SER A 369 -6.16 1.46 -17.70
C SER A 369 -7.59 1.68 -18.20
N HIS A 370 -8.47 2.00 -17.26
CA HIS A 370 -9.86 2.41 -17.46
C HIS A 370 -10.18 3.62 -16.60
N HIS A 371 -10.89 4.58 -17.18
CA HIS A 371 -11.35 5.75 -16.46
C HIS A 371 -12.71 5.49 -15.79
N ILE A 372 -12.76 5.67 -14.48
CA ILE A 372 -13.96 5.51 -13.64
C ILE A 372 -14.71 6.85 -13.48
N GLY A 373 -14.08 7.99 -13.79
CA GLY A 373 -14.65 9.34 -13.60
C GLY A 373 -14.76 9.79 -12.14
N ALA A 374 -14.82 8.84 -11.21
CA ALA A 374 -14.98 9.06 -9.79
C ALA A 374 -13.78 8.58 -8.97
N THR A 375 -13.55 9.22 -7.82
CA THR A 375 -12.48 8.85 -6.88
C THR A 375 -12.91 7.83 -5.81
N SER A 376 -13.97 7.08 -6.13
CA SER A 376 -14.56 5.95 -5.38
C SER A 376 -15.46 5.18 -6.35
N PRO A 377 -15.43 3.84 -6.41
CA PRO A 377 -16.30 3.05 -7.30
C PRO A 377 -17.81 3.04 -6.98
N LYS A 378 -18.29 4.02 -6.20
CA LYS A 378 -19.66 4.05 -5.67
C LYS A 378 -20.68 4.61 -6.65
N ASP A 379 -20.22 5.44 -7.58
CA ASP A 379 -21.08 6.32 -8.34
C ASP A 379 -21.59 5.61 -9.61
N ASP A 380 -20.79 4.70 -10.16
CA ASP A 380 -21.23 3.59 -11.02
C ASP A 380 -20.44 2.30 -10.69
N PRO A 381 -21.00 1.41 -9.84
CA PRO A 381 -20.38 0.13 -9.50
C PRO A 381 -20.35 -0.88 -10.65
N ASN A 382 -21.28 -0.78 -11.61
CA ASN A 382 -21.40 -1.71 -12.74
C ASN A 382 -20.30 -1.45 -13.77
N HIS A 383 -20.12 -0.19 -14.16
CA HIS A 383 -18.99 0.24 -15.00
C HIS A 383 -17.65 -0.15 -14.38
N TYR A 384 -17.47 0.10 -13.07
CA TYR A 384 -16.28 -0.35 -12.34
C TYR A 384 -16.07 -1.87 -12.46
N VAL A 385 -17.09 -2.69 -12.20
CA VAL A 385 -16.98 -4.16 -12.34
C VAL A 385 -16.58 -4.58 -13.76
N LEU A 386 -17.18 -3.99 -14.80
CA LEU A 386 -16.83 -4.26 -16.19
C LEU A 386 -15.37 -3.88 -16.50
N CYS A 387 -14.90 -2.73 -16.02
CA CYS A 387 -13.50 -2.32 -16.13
C CYS A 387 -12.55 -3.30 -15.44
N VAL A 388 -12.85 -3.74 -14.22
CA VAL A 388 -12.02 -4.73 -13.51
C VAL A 388 -11.97 -6.05 -14.28
N MET A 389 -13.08 -6.51 -14.86
CA MET A 389 -13.11 -7.74 -15.66
C MET A 389 -12.26 -7.68 -16.93
N ASP A 390 -12.21 -6.56 -17.66
CA ASP A 390 -11.23 -6.41 -18.75
C ASP A 390 -9.79 -6.40 -18.22
N LEU A 391 -9.46 -5.71 -17.12
CA LEU A 391 -8.10 -5.75 -16.55
C LEU A 391 -7.63 -7.17 -16.22
N LEU A 392 -8.54 -8.01 -15.72
CA LEU A 392 -8.26 -9.42 -15.41
C LEU A 392 -8.11 -10.28 -16.66
N ASN A 393 -8.87 -10.00 -17.72
CA ASN A 393 -8.68 -10.62 -19.02
C ASN A 393 -7.35 -10.17 -19.67
N ARG A 394 -6.93 -8.91 -19.49
CA ARG A 394 -5.61 -8.42 -19.90
C ARG A 394 -4.48 -9.09 -19.12
N TYR A 395 -4.67 -9.40 -17.83
CA TYR A 395 -3.71 -10.21 -17.07
C TYR A 395 -3.63 -11.65 -17.59
N ARG A 396 -4.76 -12.29 -17.94
CA ARG A 396 -4.78 -13.62 -18.60
C ARG A 396 -4.03 -13.63 -19.93
N VAL A 397 -4.07 -12.53 -20.70
CA VAL A 397 -3.27 -12.37 -21.93
C VAL A 397 -1.80 -12.11 -21.60
N LEU A 398 -1.48 -11.29 -20.59
CA LEU A 398 -0.10 -11.02 -20.15
C LEU A 398 0.66 -12.30 -19.78
N LEU A 399 -0.02 -13.26 -19.13
CA LEU A 399 0.51 -14.58 -18.80
C LEU A 399 0.90 -15.45 -20.01
N GLN A 400 0.46 -15.12 -21.23
CA GLN A 400 0.89 -15.81 -22.44
C GLN A 400 2.33 -15.42 -22.84
N SER A 401 2.72 -14.18 -22.56
CA SER A 401 4.08 -13.66 -22.78
C SER A 401 4.98 -13.78 -21.55
N TYR A 402 4.39 -13.82 -20.35
CA TYR A 402 5.09 -13.87 -19.06
C TYR A 402 4.45 -14.93 -18.13
N PRO A 403 4.62 -16.25 -18.42
CA PRO A 403 3.93 -17.32 -17.71
C PRO A 403 4.30 -17.48 -16.23
N GLN A 404 5.31 -16.76 -15.75
CA GLN A 404 5.75 -16.75 -14.35
C GLN A 404 5.45 -15.41 -13.63
N CYS A 405 4.59 -14.56 -14.21
CA CYS A 405 4.23 -13.24 -13.65
C CYS A 405 3.15 -13.33 -12.55
N PRO A 406 3.48 -13.14 -11.25
CA PRO A 406 2.50 -13.13 -10.19
C PRO A 406 1.64 -11.84 -10.19
N ALA A 407 0.44 -11.91 -9.62
CA ALA A 407 -0.45 -10.76 -9.44
C ALA A 407 -0.57 -10.28 -7.99
N VAL A 408 -0.48 -8.95 -7.81
CA VAL A 408 -0.77 -8.25 -6.56
C VAL A 408 -1.89 -7.25 -6.82
N ILE A 409 -3.06 -7.47 -6.20
CA ILE A 409 -4.28 -6.69 -6.41
C ILE A 409 -4.53 -5.77 -5.21
N ASN A 410 -4.66 -4.45 -5.43
CA ASN A 410 -5.04 -3.48 -4.41
C ASN A 410 -6.55 -3.19 -4.48
N TYR A 411 -7.35 -3.79 -3.59
CA TYR A 411 -8.79 -3.57 -3.52
C TYR A 411 -9.11 -2.24 -2.80
N PRO A 412 -10.07 -1.41 -3.26
CA PRO A 412 -10.34 -0.09 -2.70
C PRO A 412 -10.73 -0.11 -1.22
N GLY A 413 -10.59 1.04 -0.56
CA GLY A 413 -11.11 1.23 0.81
C GLY A 413 -12.64 1.21 0.97
N TRP A 414 -13.40 0.61 0.04
CA TRP A 414 -14.87 0.50 0.11
C TRP A 414 -15.27 -0.94 0.46
N ILE A 415 -15.39 -1.21 1.76
CA ILE A 415 -15.56 -2.56 2.31
C ILE A 415 -16.91 -2.79 3.00
N PHE A 416 -17.96 -2.04 2.61
CA PHE A 416 -19.29 -2.08 3.24
C PHE A 416 -20.40 -1.94 2.17
N GLY A 417 -21.52 -2.65 2.32
CA GLY A 417 -22.59 -2.74 1.32
C GLY A 417 -22.07 -3.31 0.00
N GLN A 418 -22.49 -2.75 -1.14
CA GLN A 418 -22.07 -3.20 -2.48
C GLN A 418 -20.55 -3.34 -2.68
N GLY A 419 -19.72 -2.59 -1.94
CA GLY A 419 -18.26 -2.79 -1.97
C GLY A 419 -17.82 -4.13 -1.36
N LEU A 420 -18.49 -4.57 -0.28
CA LEU A 420 -18.30 -5.90 0.31
C LEU A 420 -18.89 -7.01 -0.59
N GLU A 421 -20.04 -6.77 -1.21
CA GLU A 421 -20.65 -7.69 -2.19
C GLU A 421 -19.70 -7.90 -3.38
N ILE A 422 -19.14 -6.83 -3.97
CA ILE A 422 -18.15 -6.92 -5.04
C ILE A 422 -16.85 -7.58 -4.56
N ALA A 423 -16.36 -7.26 -3.35
CA ALA A 423 -15.14 -7.86 -2.81
C ALA A 423 -15.29 -9.38 -2.59
N THR A 424 -16.42 -9.83 -2.04
CA THR A 424 -16.70 -11.27 -1.84
C THR A 424 -16.97 -11.99 -3.15
N TRP A 425 -17.62 -11.35 -4.12
CA TRP A 425 -17.76 -11.89 -5.47
C TRP A 425 -16.40 -12.02 -6.19
N PHE A 426 -15.50 -11.05 -6.05
CA PHE A 426 -14.13 -11.16 -6.55
C PHE A 426 -13.37 -12.33 -5.92
N ILE A 427 -13.46 -12.54 -4.60
CA ILE A 427 -12.83 -13.69 -3.94
C ILE A 427 -13.29 -15.02 -4.56
N ARG A 428 -14.59 -15.17 -4.81
CA ARG A 428 -15.19 -16.35 -5.45
C ARG A 428 -14.85 -16.51 -6.95
N SER A 429 -14.49 -15.43 -7.64
CA SER A 429 -14.44 -15.40 -9.12
C SER A 429 -13.04 -15.23 -9.74
N LEU A 430 -12.03 -14.82 -8.94
CA LEU A 430 -10.73 -14.39 -9.48
C LEU A 430 -9.60 -15.43 -9.39
N ASP A 431 -9.87 -16.64 -8.90
CA ASP A 431 -8.86 -17.71 -8.73
C ASP A 431 -7.62 -17.19 -7.97
N LEU A 432 -7.89 -16.60 -6.79
CA LEU A 432 -6.88 -16.00 -5.93
C LEU A 432 -6.09 -17.09 -5.19
N SER A 433 -4.79 -16.91 -5.03
CA SER A 433 -3.99 -17.80 -4.17
C SER A 433 -4.13 -17.48 -2.69
N ASP A 434 -4.39 -16.20 -2.37
CA ASP A 434 -4.38 -15.64 -1.01
C ASP A 434 -5.23 -14.35 -0.93
N VAL A 435 -5.83 -14.09 0.23
CA VAL A 435 -6.47 -12.80 0.55
C VAL A 435 -5.79 -12.19 1.77
N VAL A 436 -5.47 -10.89 1.71
CA VAL A 436 -4.88 -10.14 2.83
C VAL A 436 -5.85 -9.05 3.30
N TYR A 437 -6.39 -9.21 4.51
CA TYR A 437 -7.25 -8.22 5.13
C TYR A 437 -6.45 -7.36 6.11
N MET A 438 -6.24 -6.09 5.76
CA MET A 438 -5.40 -5.16 6.53
C MET A 438 -6.14 -4.55 7.75
N SER A 439 -6.69 -5.39 8.62
CA SER A 439 -7.05 -5.05 10.00
C SER A 439 -7.27 -6.33 10.83
N VAL A 440 -6.73 -6.39 12.04
CA VAL A 440 -7.03 -7.47 13.00
C VAL A 440 -8.34 -7.19 13.75
N GLN A 441 -8.62 -5.92 14.02
CA GLN A 441 -9.81 -5.43 14.72
C GLN A 441 -10.84 -4.85 13.73
N GLY A 442 -10.98 -5.49 12.56
CA GLY A 442 -12.00 -5.11 11.58
C GLY A 442 -13.40 -5.48 12.09
N PRO A 443 -14.45 -4.72 11.71
CA PRO A 443 -15.81 -5.03 12.12
C PRO A 443 -16.27 -6.38 11.56
N GLU A 444 -16.96 -7.17 12.37
CA GLU A 444 -17.34 -8.56 12.06
C GLU A 444 -18.22 -8.67 10.81
N GLU A 445 -19.13 -7.72 10.64
CA GLU A 445 -19.96 -7.48 9.44
C GLU A 445 -19.16 -7.37 8.13
N VAL A 446 -17.84 -7.15 8.18
CA VAL A 446 -16.95 -7.12 7.00
C VAL A 446 -16.06 -8.36 6.93
N ILE A 447 -15.43 -8.76 8.04
CA ILE A 447 -14.46 -9.88 7.99
C ILE A 447 -15.15 -11.25 7.88
N LEU A 448 -16.37 -11.43 8.42
CA LEU A 448 -17.08 -12.71 8.32
C LEU A 448 -17.47 -13.04 6.87
N PRO A 449 -18.14 -12.17 6.08
CA PRO A 449 -18.46 -12.46 4.68
C PRO A 449 -17.21 -12.64 3.79
N LEU A 450 -16.11 -11.94 4.10
CA LEU A 450 -14.83 -12.13 3.40
C LEU A 450 -14.20 -13.51 3.69
N ARG A 451 -14.34 -14.02 4.92
CA ARG A 451 -13.87 -15.36 5.30
C ARG A 451 -14.76 -16.47 4.73
N GLU A 452 -16.08 -16.27 4.74
CA GLU A 452 -17.06 -17.18 4.16
C GLU A 452 -16.82 -17.35 2.65
N ALA A 453 -16.79 -16.24 1.90
CA ALA A 453 -16.52 -16.25 0.46
C ALA A 453 -15.14 -16.84 0.09
N ALA A 454 -14.14 -16.69 0.96
CA ALA A 454 -12.82 -17.28 0.78
C ALA A 454 -12.81 -18.78 1.11
N SER A 455 -13.55 -19.21 2.14
CA SER A 455 -13.73 -20.61 2.50
C SER A 455 -14.44 -21.39 1.39
N GLU A 456 -15.48 -20.83 0.77
CA GLU A 456 -16.14 -21.39 -0.41
C GLU A 456 -15.18 -21.56 -1.60
N ALA A 457 -14.27 -20.61 -1.79
CA ALA A 457 -13.29 -20.59 -2.87
C ALA A 457 -12.00 -21.37 -2.57
N GLY A 458 -11.84 -21.93 -1.35
CA GLY A 458 -10.62 -22.61 -0.92
C GLY A 458 -9.41 -21.68 -0.68
N VAL A 459 -9.64 -20.36 -0.54
CA VAL A 459 -8.59 -19.33 -0.48
C VAL A 459 -8.25 -18.96 0.98
N PRO A 460 -6.98 -18.96 1.40
CA PRO A 460 -6.59 -18.55 2.75
C PRO A 460 -6.71 -17.03 2.96
N VAL A 461 -7.26 -16.62 4.11
CA VAL A 461 -7.39 -15.21 4.51
C VAL A 461 -6.40 -14.88 5.63
N THR A 462 -5.39 -14.06 5.33
CA THR A 462 -4.43 -13.53 6.30
C THR A 462 -4.90 -12.16 6.82
N THR A 463 -5.13 -12.03 8.12
CA THR A 463 -5.35 -10.73 8.78
C THR A 463 -4.03 -10.11 9.22
N LEU A 464 -3.79 -8.83 8.90
CA LEU A 464 -2.59 -8.10 9.34
C LEU A 464 -2.92 -6.85 10.15
N PRO A 465 -2.06 -6.46 11.12
CA PRO A 465 -2.26 -5.26 11.92
C PRO A 465 -2.17 -4.03 11.01
N SER A 466 -3.21 -3.21 11.05
CA SER A 466 -3.21 -1.92 10.38
C SER A 466 -2.21 -0.98 11.06
N GLN A 467 -1.43 -0.23 10.29
CA GLN A 467 -0.56 0.84 10.82
C GLN A 467 -1.10 2.23 10.42
N PRO A 468 -2.21 2.69 11.02
CA PRO A 468 -2.74 4.03 10.76
C PRO A 468 -1.73 5.07 11.27
N THR A 469 -1.36 6.01 10.41
CA THR A 469 -0.50 7.12 10.83
C THR A 469 -1.34 8.14 11.60
N GLU A 470 -1.25 8.17 12.94
CA GLU A 470 -1.93 9.17 13.77
C GLU A 470 -1.61 10.59 13.29
N TRP A 471 -0.32 10.84 13.06
CA TRP A 471 0.20 12.07 12.46
C TRP A 471 0.41 11.86 10.97
N LEU A 472 -0.65 12.09 10.18
CA LEU A 472 -0.54 12.30 8.74
C LEU A 472 0.00 13.71 8.47
N PRO A 473 1.21 13.89 7.89
CA PRO A 473 1.70 15.23 7.56
C PRO A 473 0.81 15.96 6.54
N ARG A 474 -0.03 15.21 5.81
CA ARG A 474 -0.93 15.70 4.76
C ARG A 474 -2.22 14.88 4.64
N ARG A 475 -3.35 15.57 4.49
CA ARG A 475 -4.67 14.96 4.19
C ARG A 475 -4.68 14.32 2.80
N ARG A 476 -5.58 13.35 2.58
CA ARG A 476 -5.75 12.62 1.30
C ARG A 476 -5.87 13.53 0.08
N ARG A 477 -6.66 14.61 0.15
CA ARG A 477 -6.83 15.60 -0.94
C ARG A 477 -5.50 16.26 -1.35
N SER A 478 -4.59 16.48 -0.40
CA SER A 478 -3.25 17.02 -0.65
C SER A 478 -2.30 15.99 -1.27
N ARG A 479 -2.46 14.69 -0.96
CA ARG A 479 -1.72 13.61 -1.64
C ARG A 479 -2.20 13.39 -3.07
N ARG A 480 -3.52 13.46 -3.33
CA ARG A 480 -4.07 13.45 -4.71
C ARG A 480 -3.53 14.62 -5.54
N ARG A 481 -3.55 15.84 -4.97
CA ARG A 481 -2.97 17.03 -5.63
C ARG A 481 -1.47 16.89 -5.93
N LEU A 482 -0.70 16.25 -5.04
CA LEU A 482 0.69 15.89 -5.38
C LEU A 482 0.72 14.98 -6.62
N GLY A 483 0.00 13.86 -6.64
CA GLY A 483 -0.03 12.94 -7.79
C GLY A 483 -0.35 13.64 -9.13
N CYS A 484 -1.39 14.46 -9.17
CA CYS A 484 -1.76 15.23 -10.37
C CYS A 484 -0.70 16.27 -10.76
N THR A 485 -0.18 17.06 -9.81
CA THR A 485 0.81 18.10 -10.13
C THR A 485 2.17 17.52 -10.54
N SER A 486 2.50 16.29 -10.14
CA SER A 486 3.68 15.58 -10.64
C SER A 486 3.54 15.01 -12.05
N GLN A 487 2.36 15.03 -12.69
CA GLN A 487 2.20 14.56 -14.07
C GLN A 487 2.61 15.61 -15.12
N VAL A 488 3.11 16.77 -14.67
CA VAL A 488 3.58 17.88 -15.51
C VAL A 488 5.11 17.88 -15.67
N VAL A 489 5.84 17.00 -14.96
CA VAL A 489 7.30 17.04 -14.77
C VAL A 489 7.92 15.65 -14.60
#